data_AF-I2A9I4-F1
#
_entry.id   AF-I2A9I4-F1
#
_cell.length_a   1.000
_cell.length_b   1.000
_cell.length_c   1.000
_cell.angle_alpha   90.00
_cell.angle_beta   90.00
_cell.angle_gamma   90.00
#
_symmetry.space_group_name_H-M   'P 1'
#
loop_
_entity.id
_entity.type
_entity.pdbx_description
1 polymer ?
#
loop_
_entity_poly.entity_id
_entity_poly.type
_entity_poly.pdbx_seq_one_letter_code
_entity_poly.pdbx_strand_id
1 'polypeptide(L)'
;MLRSHVPVCAVWLSGSFLTQKDEPDDVDCVYWVEDTEISRARLNRVSAAVIDIFAQKDALRNLVGLRVDTFIVPWHCSPDPAVATIATASYFQNRGHWDDFWQRMRSGAKGAQAVRADALPRRGYLEVILDGFR
;
A
#
# COMPACT_ATOMS: atom_id res chain seq x y z
N MET A 1 2.77 -7.02 13.78
CA MET A 1 1.40 -6.65 14.21
C MET A 1 0.37 -7.03 13.16
N LEU A 2 0.34 -6.46 11.95
CA LEU A 2 -0.69 -6.80 10.94
C LEU A 2 -0.79 -8.32 10.61
N ARG A 3 0.33 -8.99 10.36
CA ARG A 3 0.39 -10.42 9.97
C ARG A 3 -0.15 -11.41 11.00
N SER A 4 -0.35 -11.01 12.26
CA SER A 4 -1.03 -11.88 13.24
C SER A 4 -2.56 -11.81 13.15
N HIS A 5 -3.10 -10.88 12.35
CA HIS A 5 -4.54 -10.66 12.19
C HIS A 5 -5.05 -11.01 10.79
N VAL A 6 -4.20 -10.96 9.78
CA VAL A 6 -4.52 -11.33 8.40
C VAL A 6 -3.24 -11.76 7.65
N PRO A 7 -3.28 -12.81 6.80
CA PRO A 7 -2.15 -13.17 5.94
C PRO A 7 -1.80 -12.03 4.99
N VAL A 8 -0.52 -11.73 4.80
CA VAL A 8 -0.10 -10.64 3.91
C VAL A 8 0.68 -11.23 2.74
N CYS A 9 0.16 -11.07 1.52
CA CYS A 9 0.77 -11.63 0.32
C CYS A 9 2.17 -11.02 0.10
N ALA A 10 2.21 -9.69 0.04
CA ALA A 10 3.43 -8.92 -0.19
C ALA A 10 3.32 -7.54 0.47
N VAL A 11 4.46 -6.88 0.64
CA VAL A 11 4.54 -5.45 0.98
C VAL A 11 5.35 -4.72 -0.08
N TRP A 12 4.82 -3.59 -0.55
CA TRP A 12 5.59 -2.63 -1.33
C TRP A 12 6.12 -1.55 -0.42
N LEU A 13 7.43 -1.31 -0.50
CA LEU A 13 8.13 -0.30 0.27
C LEU A 13 8.53 0.84 -0.67
N SER A 14 8.18 2.07 -0.29
CA SER A 14 8.54 3.30 -1.00
C SER A 14 8.81 4.42 0.01
N GLY A 15 8.69 5.66 -0.44
CA GLY A 15 8.86 6.85 0.38
C GLY A 15 10.27 7.41 0.33
N SER A 16 10.53 8.38 1.19
CA SER A 16 11.81 9.09 1.23
C SER A 16 12.95 8.23 1.77
N PHE A 17 12.63 7.23 2.59
CA PHE A 17 13.59 6.27 3.16
C PHE A 17 14.37 5.46 2.12
N LEU A 18 13.78 5.20 0.94
CA LEU A 18 14.43 4.46 -0.15
C LEU A 18 15.08 5.38 -1.20
N THR A 19 15.48 6.58 -0.79
CA THR A 19 16.13 7.57 -1.65
C THR A 19 17.51 7.96 -1.11
N GLN A 20 18.24 8.79 -1.84
CA GLN A 20 19.55 9.31 -1.41
C GLN A 20 19.44 10.51 -0.45
N LYS A 21 18.27 10.75 0.16
CA LYS A 21 18.11 11.83 1.14
C LYS A 21 18.84 11.46 2.44
N ASP A 22 19.70 12.35 2.93
CA ASP A 22 20.43 12.16 4.18
C ASP A 22 19.49 11.95 5.38
N GLU A 23 18.43 12.75 5.43
CA GLU A 23 17.38 12.67 6.45
C GLU A 23 16.02 12.36 5.79
N PRO A 24 15.69 11.06 5.59
CA PRO A 24 14.38 10.69 5.08
C PRO A 24 13.29 11.05 6.10
N ASP A 25 12.13 11.49 5.60
CA ASP A 25 10.95 11.83 6.41
C ASP A 25 10.30 10.56 6.94
N ASP A 26 10.05 9.59 6.04
CA ASP A 26 9.18 8.43 6.24
C ASP A 26 9.53 7.25 5.32
N VAL A 27 9.03 6.06 5.71
CA VAL A 27 8.87 4.90 4.83
C VAL A 27 7.39 4.66 4.59
N ASP A 28 7.02 4.47 3.33
CA ASP A 28 5.66 4.11 2.92
C ASP A 28 5.57 2.60 2.73
N CYS A 29 4.56 1.95 3.32
CA CYS A 29 4.28 0.53 3.19
C CYS A 29 2.88 0.29 2.60
N VAL A 30 2.79 -0.35 1.44
CA VAL A 30 1.51 -0.87 0.91
C VAL A 30 1.47 -2.37 1.08
N TYR A 31 0.59 -2.84 1.96
CA TYR A 31 0.37 -4.26 2.22
C TYR A 31 -0.69 -4.82 1.29
N TRP A 32 -0.30 -5.79 0.47
CA TRP A 32 -1.20 -6.57 -0.36
C TRP A 32 -1.76 -7.73 0.45
N VAL A 33 -3.09 -7.81 0.51
CA VAL A 33 -3.82 -8.81 1.30
C VAL A 33 -4.97 -9.32 0.46
N GLU A 34 -5.19 -10.63 0.42
CA GLU A 34 -6.33 -11.20 -0.31
C GLU A 34 -7.66 -10.66 0.23
N ASP A 35 -8.54 -10.23 -0.68
CA ASP A 35 -9.81 -9.59 -0.33
C ASP A 35 -10.75 -10.49 0.50
N THR A 36 -10.76 -11.79 0.22
CA THR A 36 -11.49 -12.81 0.98
C THR A 36 -10.96 -12.91 2.42
N GLU A 37 -9.65 -12.84 2.62
CA GLU A 37 -9.02 -12.90 3.93
C GLU A 37 -9.19 -11.60 4.73
N ILE A 38 -9.20 -10.43 4.07
CA ILE A 38 -9.63 -9.17 4.72
C ILE A 38 -11.07 -9.32 5.23
N SER A 39 -11.97 -9.83 4.38
CA SER A 39 -13.39 -9.99 4.71
C SER A 39 -13.59 -10.95 5.88
N ARG A 40 -12.87 -12.08 5.89
CA ARG A 40 -12.85 -13.05 6.99
C ARG A 40 -12.30 -12.44 8.28
N ALA A 41 -11.15 -11.78 8.22
CA ALA A 41 -10.50 -11.19 9.39
C ALA A 41 -11.37 -10.10 10.05
N ARG A 42 -12.12 -9.32 9.25
CA ARG A 42 -13.03 -8.29 9.75
C ARG A 42 -14.21 -8.82 10.56
N LEU A 43 -14.52 -10.13 10.51
CA LEU A 43 -15.50 -10.75 11.39
C LEU A 43 -15.06 -10.73 12.86
N ASN A 44 -13.75 -10.65 13.13
CA ASN A 44 -13.21 -10.44 14.46
C ASN A 44 -12.98 -8.94 14.71
N ARG A 45 -13.58 -8.39 15.77
CA ARG A 45 -13.50 -6.95 16.09
C ARG A 45 -12.07 -6.44 16.32
N VAL A 46 -11.20 -7.25 16.93
CA VAL A 46 -9.81 -6.86 17.20
C VAL A 46 -9.04 -6.81 15.87
N SER A 47 -9.17 -7.85 15.04
CA SER A 47 -8.54 -7.86 13.72
C SER A 47 -9.05 -6.73 12.82
N ALA A 48 -10.35 -6.44 12.85
CA ALA A 48 -10.93 -5.30 12.13
C ALA A 48 -10.28 -3.97 12.53
N ALA A 49 -10.15 -3.71 13.84
CA ALA A 49 -9.52 -2.50 14.34
C ALA A 49 -8.04 -2.39 13.92
N VAL A 50 -7.29 -3.50 13.95
CA VAL A 50 -5.90 -3.52 13.48
C VAL A 50 -5.81 -3.25 11.98
N ILE A 51 -6.69 -3.86 11.17
CA ILE A 51 -6.76 -3.60 9.72
C ILE A 51 -7.05 -2.12 9.47
N ASP A 52 -8.00 -1.52 10.20
CA ASP A 52 -8.36 -0.11 10.02
C ASP A 52 -7.19 0.83 10.37
N ILE A 53 -6.45 0.55 11.45
CA ILE A 53 -5.23 1.30 11.81
C ILE A 53 -4.18 1.26 10.69
N PHE A 54 -4.00 0.10 10.05
CA PHE A 54 -3.02 -0.06 8.96
C PHE A 54 -3.52 0.48 7.62
N ALA A 55 -4.83 0.60 7.41
CA ALA A 55 -5.43 1.13 6.20
C ALA A 55 -5.59 2.66 6.21
N GLN A 56 -5.65 3.27 7.40
CA GLN A 56 -5.81 4.71 7.57
C GLN A 56 -4.45 5.41 7.62
N LYS A 57 -4.28 6.40 6.74
CA LYS A 57 -3.09 7.27 6.74
C LYS A 57 -2.85 7.88 8.12
N ASP A 58 -1.57 7.96 8.52
CA ASP A 58 -1.09 8.50 9.80
C ASP A 58 -1.54 7.74 11.07
N ALA A 59 -2.50 6.80 11.00
CA ALA A 59 -3.04 6.14 12.19
C ALA A 59 -2.00 5.25 12.89
N LEU A 60 -1.26 4.42 12.14
CA LEU A 60 -0.19 3.62 12.73
C LEU A 60 0.93 4.52 13.28
N ARG A 61 1.38 5.51 12.50
CA ARG A 61 2.36 6.51 12.93
C ARG A 61 1.99 7.15 14.26
N ASN A 62 0.74 7.60 14.40
CA ASN A 62 0.24 8.22 15.62
C ASN A 62 0.16 7.24 16.79
N LEU A 63 -0.11 5.96 16.52
CA LEU A 63 -0.21 4.92 17.55
C LEU A 63 1.16 4.50 18.10
N VAL A 64 2.16 4.31 17.25
CA VAL A 64 3.46 3.72 17.65
C VAL A 64 4.63 4.71 17.66
N GLY A 65 4.43 5.94 17.18
CA GLY A 65 5.47 6.99 17.15
C GLY A 65 6.57 6.78 16.10
N LEU A 66 6.37 5.84 15.16
CA LEU A 66 7.32 5.56 14.08
C LEU A 66 6.93 6.32 12.81
N ARG A 67 7.93 6.73 12.03
CA ARG A 67 7.76 7.44 10.74
C ARG A 67 7.45 6.46 9.61
N VAL A 68 6.34 5.75 9.76
CA VAL A 68 5.86 4.72 8.83
C VAL A 68 4.43 5.04 8.46
N ASP A 69 4.20 5.29 7.18
CA ASP A 69 2.86 5.39 6.60
C ASP A 69 2.46 4.03 6.02
N THR A 70 1.26 3.58 6.31
CA THR A 70 0.78 2.25 5.91
C THR A 70 -0.54 2.34 5.18
N PHE A 71 -0.69 1.42 4.23
CA PHE A 71 -1.92 1.21 3.48
C PHE A 71 -2.16 -0.28 3.31
N ILE A 72 -3.43 -0.69 3.27
CA ILE A 72 -3.83 -2.05 2.92
C ILE A 72 -4.56 -1.99 1.59
N VAL A 73 -4.17 -2.84 0.65
CA VAL A 73 -4.78 -2.94 -0.67
C VAL A 73 -5.27 -4.36 -0.88
N PRO A 74 -6.58 -4.54 -1.13
CA PRO A 74 -7.12 -5.86 -1.48
C PRO A 74 -6.51 -6.35 -2.79
N TRP A 75 -5.87 -7.51 -2.74
CA TRP A 75 -5.55 -8.32 -3.89
C TRP A 75 -6.73 -9.24 -4.20
N HIS A 76 -7.09 -9.36 -5.46
CA HIS A 76 -8.12 -10.28 -5.91
C HIS A 76 -7.53 -11.24 -6.94
N CYS A 77 -7.67 -12.54 -6.70
CA CYS A 77 -7.23 -13.55 -7.65
C CYS A 77 -8.12 -13.51 -8.91
N SER A 78 -7.51 -13.22 -10.06
CA SER A 78 -8.20 -13.16 -11.36
C SER A 78 -7.52 -14.11 -12.34
N PRO A 79 -7.87 -15.42 -12.33
CA PRO A 79 -7.23 -16.40 -13.21
C PRO A 79 -7.38 -16.09 -14.71
N ASP A 80 -8.52 -15.51 -15.10
CA ASP A 80 -8.76 -15.05 -16.46
C ASP A 80 -9.09 -13.54 -16.45
N PRO A 81 -8.13 -12.66 -16.80
CA PRO A 81 -8.36 -11.22 -16.89
C PRO A 81 -9.40 -10.81 -17.95
N ALA A 82 -9.73 -11.67 -18.92
CA ALA A 82 -10.76 -11.38 -19.92
C ALA A 82 -12.18 -11.46 -19.35
N VAL A 83 -12.37 -12.16 -18.23
CA VAL A 83 -13.65 -12.29 -17.53
C VAL A 83 -13.68 -11.33 -16.35
N ALA A 84 -13.75 -10.03 -16.66
CA ALA A 84 -13.75 -8.99 -15.65
C ALA A 84 -15.07 -8.99 -14.83
N THR A 85 -14.93 -9.03 -13.51
CA THR A 85 -15.98 -8.73 -12.54
C THR A 85 -15.77 -7.34 -11.94
N ILE A 86 -16.73 -6.87 -11.12
CA ILE A 86 -16.56 -5.62 -10.37
C ILE A 86 -15.35 -5.73 -9.43
N ALA A 87 -15.15 -6.87 -8.77
CA ALA A 87 -14.03 -7.09 -7.86
C ALA A 87 -12.67 -7.04 -8.59
N THR A 88 -12.55 -7.69 -9.75
CA THR A 88 -11.31 -7.63 -10.55
C THR A 88 -11.07 -6.22 -11.09
N ALA A 89 -12.12 -5.50 -11.50
CA ALA A 89 -12.00 -4.13 -11.97
C ALA A 89 -11.47 -3.18 -10.87
N SER A 90 -12.01 -3.28 -9.65
CA SER A 90 -11.51 -2.54 -8.49
C SER A 90 -10.06 -2.91 -8.16
N TYR A 91 -9.71 -4.20 -8.21
CA TYR A 91 -8.34 -4.65 -8.01
C TYR A 91 -7.39 -4.06 -9.07
N PHE A 92 -7.71 -4.15 -10.36
CA PHE A 92 -6.87 -3.59 -11.44
C PHE A 92 -6.71 -2.08 -11.31
N GLN A 93 -7.79 -1.36 -10.97
CA GLN A 93 -7.73 0.08 -10.73
C GLN A 93 -6.79 0.41 -9.56
N ASN A 94 -6.92 -0.30 -8.44
CA ASN A 94 -6.07 -0.09 -7.26
C ASN A 94 -4.62 -0.44 -7.54
N ARG A 95 -4.35 -1.57 -8.20
CA ARG A 95 -2.99 -1.99 -8.60
C ARG A 95 -2.34 -0.97 -9.53
N GLY A 96 -3.05 -0.52 -10.55
CA GLY A 96 -2.56 0.51 -11.47
C GLY A 96 -2.33 1.85 -10.76
N HIS A 97 -3.24 2.25 -9.86
CA HIS A 97 -3.10 3.47 -9.06
C HIS A 97 -1.82 3.44 -8.21
N TRP A 98 -1.60 2.36 -7.44
CA TRP A 98 -0.44 2.27 -6.55
C TRP A 98 0.88 2.12 -7.32
N ASP A 99 0.87 1.38 -8.43
CA ASP A 99 2.06 1.24 -9.28
C ASP A 99 2.48 2.59 -9.87
N ASP A 100 1.55 3.31 -10.49
CA ASP A 100 1.78 4.65 -11.05
C ASP A 100 2.13 5.67 -9.95
N PHE A 101 1.42 5.67 -8.82
CA PHE A 101 1.68 6.59 -7.71
C PHE A 101 3.09 6.44 -7.15
N TRP A 102 3.57 5.20 -6.96
CA TRP A 102 4.88 4.98 -6.37
C TRP A 102 6.05 5.23 -7.29
N GLN A 103 5.83 5.20 -8.61
CA GLN A 103 6.86 5.58 -9.57
C GLN A 103 7.05 7.10 -9.65
N ARG A 104 6.08 7.89 -9.17
CA ARG A 104 6.13 9.36 -9.21
C ARG A 104 7.03 9.96 -8.14
N MET A 105 7.54 11.15 -8.42
CA MET A 105 8.36 11.94 -7.49
C MET A 105 7.97 13.41 -7.60
N ARG A 106 7.88 14.12 -6.48
CA ARG A 106 7.66 15.57 -6.46
C ARG A 106 8.90 16.31 -6.96
N SER A 107 8.70 17.34 -7.77
CA SER A 107 9.76 18.21 -8.32
C SER A 107 9.94 19.51 -7.52
N GLY A 108 8.88 19.98 -6.85
CA GLY A 108 8.92 21.16 -5.98
C GLY A 108 9.06 20.84 -4.49
N ALA A 109 9.16 21.89 -3.67
CA ALA A 109 9.15 21.78 -2.22
C ALA A 109 7.83 21.17 -1.68
N LYS A 110 7.84 20.67 -0.44
CA LYS A 110 6.65 20.13 0.23
C LYS A 110 5.55 21.21 0.25
N GLY A 111 4.36 20.87 -0.26
CA GLY A 111 3.22 21.79 -0.36
C GLY A 111 3.13 22.61 -1.66
N ALA A 112 4.12 22.53 -2.56
CA ALA A 112 4.05 23.19 -3.86
C ALA A 112 2.93 22.61 -4.75
N GLN A 113 2.40 23.46 -5.65
CA GLN A 113 1.40 23.04 -6.64
C GLN A 113 1.95 21.90 -7.51
N ALA A 114 1.09 20.92 -7.82
CA ALA A 114 1.47 19.82 -8.70
C ALA A 114 1.72 20.31 -10.13
N VAL A 115 2.82 19.84 -10.71
CA VAL A 115 3.21 20.12 -12.10
C VAL A 115 3.30 18.84 -12.90
N ARG A 116 3.29 18.92 -14.24
CA ARG A 116 3.37 17.73 -15.12
C ARG A 116 4.58 16.84 -14.81
N ALA A 117 5.71 17.43 -14.45
CA ALA A 117 6.93 16.69 -14.09
C ALA A 117 6.76 15.78 -12.85
N ASP A 118 5.79 16.07 -11.97
CA ASP A 118 5.47 15.24 -10.80
C ASP A 118 4.79 13.92 -11.19
N ALA A 119 4.14 13.87 -12.35
CA ALA A 119 3.43 12.69 -12.83
C ALA A 119 4.31 11.71 -13.62
N LEU A 120 5.57 12.09 -13.92
CA LEU A 120 6.49 11.22 -14.65
C LEU A 120 7.07 10.14 -13.74
N PRO A 121 7.20 8.89 -14.22
CA PRO A 121 7.85 7.82 -13.47
C PRO A 121 9.35 8.11 -13.37
N ARG A 122 9.84 8.33 -12.15
CA ARG A 122 11.24 8.73 -11.86
C ARG A 122 11.88 7.93 -10.73
N ARG A 123 11.14 6.99 -10.12
CA ARG A 123 11.62 6.06 -9.11
C ARG A 123 10.85 4.73 -9.21
N GLY A 124 11.21 3.77 -8.37
CA GLY A 124 10.45 2.55 -8.17
C GLY A 124 10.11 2.31 -6.70
N TYR A 125 9.71 1.09 -6.40
CA TYR A 125 9.44 0.59 -5.06
C TYR A 125 10.05 -0.82 -4.91
N LEU A 126 10.29 -1.25 -3.68
CA LEU A 126 10.73 -2.61 -3.39
C LEU A 126 9.51 -3.46 -3.03
N GLU A 127 9.27 -4.55 -3.79
CA GLU A 127 8.29 -5.56 -3.42
C GLU A 127 8.97 -6.68 -2.62
N VAL A 128 8.41 -6.98 -1.45
CA VAL A 128 8.83 -8.10 -0.60
C VAL A 128 7.64 -9.05 -0.45
N ILE A 129 7.79 -10.28 -0.95
CA ILE A 129 6.79 -11.33 -0.78
C ILE A 129 6.91 -11.90 0.64
N LEU A 130 5.81 -11.92 1.39
CA LEU A 130 5.79 -12.36 2.79
C LEU A 130 5.14 -13.74 2.92
N ASP A 131 3.81 -13.83 2.78
CA ASP A 131 3.07 -15.09 2.85
C ASP A 131 2.78 -15.69 1.45
N GLY A 132 3.00 -14.90 0.39
CA GLY A 132 2.76 -15.29 -1.00
C GLY A 132 1.35 -15.00 -1.49
N PHE A 133 1.16 -15.07 -2.81
CA PHE A 133 -0.15 -15.03 -3.46
C PHE A 133 -0.58 -16.49 -3.67
N ARG A 134 -1.63 -16.93 -2.96
CA ARG A 134 -2.04 -18.34 -2.91
C ARG A 134 -3.49 -18.50 -3.31
#